data_AF-A0A6L8EZ07-F1
#
_entry.id   AF-A0A6L8EZ07-F1
#
_cell.length_a   1.000
_cell.length_b   1.000
_cell.length_c   1.000
_cell.angle_alpha   90.00
_cell.angle_beta   90.00
_cell.angle_gamma   90.00
#
_symmetry.space_group_name_H-M   'P 1'
#
loop_
_entity.id
_entity.type
_entity.pdbx_description
1 polymer ?
#
loop_
_entity_poly.entity_id
_entity_poly.type
_entity_poly.pdbx_seq_one_letter_code
_entity_poly.pdbx_strand_id
1 'polypeptide(L)'
;MNIQPPDYDRIEQELWRKNGNEVRDLLENQNSGLLRRIRTFSDRFGFDEMEVCEKIKDDFMFACCFAKNATRTGFHEKEAEKYLRMFPNLIRSFTGLPSHGKNAKYIDQTGNIVTGKKPGEVKSLDFMWIAGNTNIKCFAAHKFTREPGGSQDHQRNELITLLRMFQNCNDENTAFFAICDGPYYNEQNLSRLCQHVRDEPPRSFACAIGDVPENVEKLLKE
;
A
#
# COMPACT_ATOMS: atom_id res chain seq x y z
N MET A 1 3.58 -20.12 -14.85
CA MET A 1 2.44 -19.21 -15.05
C MET A 1 2.99 -17.80 -15.01
N ASN A 2 2.71 -16.98 -16.04
CA ASN A 2 3.11 -15.57 -16.05
C ASN A 2 2.03 -14.77 -15.31
N ILE A 3 2.14 -14.70 -13.98
CA ILE A 3 1.18 -13.97 -13.14
C ILE A 3 1.52 -12.48 -13.26
N GLN A 4 0.57 -11.69 -13.73
CA GLN A 4 0.77 -10.25 -13.91
C GLN A 4 0.58 -9.51 -12.58
N PRO A 5 1.40 -8.46 -12.31
CA PRO A 5 1.21 -7.60 -11.15
C PRO A 5 -0.14 -6.85 -11.22
N PRO A 6 -0.65 -6.36 -10.08
CA PRO A 6 -1.91 -5.61 -10.02
C PRO A 6 -1.85 -4.33 -10.85
N ASP A 7 -2.85 -4.15 -11.71
CA ASP A 7 -3.11 -2.90 -12.42
C ASP A 7 -3.92 -1.96 -11.53
N TYR A 8 -3.21 -1.22 -10.67
CA TYR A 8 -3.83 -0.34 -9.68
C TYR A 8 -4.70 0.76 -10.29
N ASP A 9 -4.36 1.25 -11.48
CA ASP A 9 -5.14 2.29 -12.16
C ASP A 9 -6.49 1.75 -12.63
N ARG A 10 -6.49 0.56 -13.25
CA ARG A 10 -7.74 -0.13 -13.63
C ARG A 10 -8.57 -0.50 -12.41
N ILE A 11 -7.95 -1.03 -11.36
CA ILE A 11 -8.63 -1.39 -10.11
C ILE A 11 -9.27 -0.15 -9.47
N GLU A 12 -8.57 0.99 -9.46
CA GLU A 12 -9.14 2.22 -8.92
C GLU A 12 -10.36 2.70 -9.72
N GLN A 13 -10.28 2.66 -11.05
CA GLN A 13 -11.41 3.02 -11.91
C GLN A 13 -12.63 2.12 -11.67
N GLU A 14 -12.40 0.80 -11.50
CA GLU A 14 -13.44 -0.16 -11.17
C GLU A 14 -14.05 0.14 -9.78
N LEU A 15 -13.22 0.49 -8.79
CA LEU A 15 -13.69 0.89 -7.45
C LEU A 15 -14.49 2.20 -7.49
N TRP A 16 -14.08 3.20 -8.27
CA TRP A 16 -14.86 4.43 -8.44
C TRP A 16 -16.23 4.16 -9.05
N ARG A 17 -16.29 3.36 -10.11
CA ARG A 17 -17.57 2.97 -10.74
C ARG A 17 -18.47 2.21 -9.76
N LYS A 18 -17.91 1.24 -9.04
CA LYS A 18 -18.63 0.48 -8.03
C LYS A 18 -19.17 1.39 -6.92
N ASN A 19 -18.30 2.22 -6.34
CA ASN A 19 -18.68 3.13 -5.25
C ASN A 19 -19.70 4.18 -5.71
N GLY A 20 -19.65 4.62 -6.98
CA GLY A 20 -20.63 5.53 -7.58
C GLY A 20 -22.00 4.87 -7.71
N ASN A 21 -22.06 3.61 -8.18
CA ASN A 21 -23.30 2.85 -8.26
C ASN A 21 -23.91 2.62 -6.87
N GLU A 22 -23.08 2.31 -5.87
CA GLU A 22 -23.53 2.11 -4.48
C GLU A 22 -24.17 3.35 -3.85
N VAL A 23 -23.92 4.56 -4.36
CA VAL A 23 -24.49 5.80 -3.78
C VAL A 23 -26.01 5.77 -3.79
N ARG A 24 -26.62 5.27 -4.86
CA ARG A 24 -28.09 5.23 -4.99
C ARG A 24 -28.70 4.23 -4.01
N ASP A 25 -28.13 3.02 -3.92
CA ASP A 25 -28.55 2.02 -2.95
C ASP A 25 -28.41 2.55 -1.51
N LEU A 26 -27.31 3.27 -1.22
CA LEU A 26 -27.10 3.90 0.09
C LEU A 26 -28.14 5.00 0.37
N LEU A 27 -28.59 5.72 -0.65
CA LEU A 27 -29.59 6.76 -0.52
C LEU A 27 -30.97 6.15 -0.22
N GLU A 28 -31.36 5.12 -0.97
CA GLU A 28 -32.61 4.38 -0.76
C GLU A 28 -32.69 3.77 0.64
N ASN A 29 -31.56 3.23 1.12
CA ASN A 29 -31.44 2.66 2.46
C ASN A 29 -31.24 3.70 3.58
N GLN A 30 -31.39 5.00 3.29
CA GLN A 30 -31.22 6.10 4.24
C GLN A 30 -29.91 6.03 5.04
N ASN A 31 -28.81 5.67 4.36
CA ASN A 31 -27.52 5.50 5.02
C ASN A 31 -27.05 6.80 5.69
N SER A 32 -26.87 6.76 7.02
CA SER A 32 -26.50 7.94 7.82
C SER A 32 -25.20 8.61 7.37
N GLY A 33 -24.23 7.83 6.90
CA GLY A 33 -22.96 8.34 6.38
C GLY A 33 -23.11 9.09 5.06
N LEU A 34 -23.99 8.62 4.17
CA LEU A 34 -24.32 9.34 2.93
C LEU A 34 -25.13 10.61 3.22
N LEU A 35 -26.20 10.50 4.02
CA LEU A 35 -27.05 11.65 4.37
C LEU A 35 -26.26 12.79 5.02
N ARG A 36 -25.30 12.45 5.90
CA ARG A 36 -24.38 13.45 6.47
C ARG A 36 -23.56 14.18 5.40
N ARG A 37 -23.09 13.49 4.36
CA ARG A 37 -22.33 14.11 3.26
C ARG A 37 -23.23 15.00 2.39
N ILE A 38 -24.46 14.58 2.15
CA ILE A 38 -25.48 15.37 1.44
C ILE A 38 -25.76 16.67 2.20
N ARG A 39 -26.02 16.59 3.51
CA ARG A 39 -26.18 17.79 4.35
C ARG A 39 -24.97 18.70 4.33
N THR A 40 -23.77 18.14 4.48
CA THR A 40 -22.51 18.92 4.43
C THR A 40 -22.33 19.65 3.09
N PHE A 41 -22.70 19.02 1.99
CA PHE A 41 -22.68 19.64 0.66
C PHE A 41 -23.73 20.76 0.56
N SER A 42 -24.96 20.46 0.99
CA SER A 42 -26.10 21.38 0.99
C SER A 42 -25.79 22.64 1.80
N ASP A 43 -25.32 22.50 3.04
CA ASP A 43 -24.93 23.61 3.92
C ASP A 43 -23.80 24.47 3.32
N ARG A 44 -22.81 23.83 2.68
CA ARG A 44 -21.65 24.51 2.13
C ARG A 44 -22.00 25.39 0.93
N PHE A 45 -22.93 24.94 0.11
CA PHE A 45 -23.25 25.57 -1.17
C PHE A 45 -24.63 26.24 -1.19
N GLY A 46 -25.43 26.11 -0.13
CA GLY A 46 -26.76 26.70 0.00
C GLY A 46 -27.83 25.99 -0.83
N PHE A 47 -27.69 24.69 -1.06
CA PHE A 47 -28.69 23.89 -1.79
C PHE A 47 -29.67 23.20 -0.84
N ASP A 48 -30.86 22.88 -1.33
CA ASP A 48 -31.84 22.09 -0.58
C ASP A 48 -31.46 20.59 -0.59
N GLU A 49 -31.61 19.91 0.56
CA GLU A 49 -31.21 18.50 0.70
C GLU A 49 -32.05 17.58 -0.22
N MET A 50 -33.34 17.85 -0.42
CA MET A 50 -34.20 17.04 -1.30
C MET A 50 -33.80 17.20 -2.75
N GLU A 51 -33.49 18.42 -3.20
CA GLU A 51 -32.99 18.68 -4.56
C GLU A 51 -31.69 17.90 -4.83
N VAL A 52 -30.75 17.91 -3.88
CA VAL A 52 -29.51 17.15 -3.98
C VAL A 52 -29.78 15.63 -4.04
N CYS A 53 -30.74 15.13 -3.25
CA CYS A 53 -31.14 13.72 -3.28
C CYS A 53 -31.71 13.30 -4.63
N GLU A 54 -32.62 14.09 -5.21
CA GLU A 54 -33.18 13.79 -6.55
C GLU A 54 -32.09 13.83 -7.62
N LYS A 55 -31.17 14.82 -7.56
CA LYS A 55 -30.06 14.90 -8.50
C LYS A 55 -29.12 13.69 -8.42
N ILE A 56 -28.89 13.12 -7.24
CA ILE A 56 -28.11 11.88 -7.06
C ILE A 56 -28.81 10.68 -7.73
N LYS A 57 -30.14 10.60 -7.65
CA LYS A 57 -30.91 9.52 -8.30
C LYS A 57 -30.81 9.61 -9.82
N ASP A 58 -30.92 10.80 -10.37
CA ASP A 58 -31.04 11.00 -11.82
C ASP A 58 -29.69 11.09 -12.54
N ASP A 59 -28.66 11.66 -11.90
CA ASP A 59 -27.36 11.94 -12.53
C ASP A 59 -26.25 11.11 -11.91
N PHE A 60 -25.76 10.10 -12.64
CA PHE A 60 -24.68 9.23 -12.19
C PHE A 60 -23.36 9.98 -11.98
N MET A 61 -23.06 10.96 -12.84
CA MET A 61 -21.84 11.76 -12.72
C MET A 61 -21.88 12.58 -11.44
N PHE A 62 -23.03 13.16 -11.12
CA PHE A 62 -23.24 13.86 -9.85
C PHE A 62 -23.21 12.91 -8.64
N ALA A 63 -23.80 11.71 -8.76
CA ALA A 63 -23.74 10.69 -7.71
C ALA A 63 -22.29 10.31 -7.37
N CYS A 64 -21.39 10.26 -8.38
CA CYS A 64 -19.96 9.99 -8.17
C CYS A 64 -19.29 11.01 -7.23
N CYS A 65 -19.78 12.24 -7.14
CA CYS A 65 -19.27 13.23 -6.17
C CYS A 65 -19.51 12.82 -4.71
N PHE A 66 -20.47 11.94 -4.47
CA PHE A 66 -20.80 11.37 -3.16
C PHE A 66 -20.32 9.92 -3.01
N ALA A 67 -19.57 9.38 -3.97
CA ALA A 67 -18.96 8.06 -3.84
C ALA A 67 -17.92 8.06 -2.69
N LYS A 68 -17.69 6.89 -2.09
CA LYS A 68 -16.53 6.73 -1.19
C LYS A 68 -15.25 6.89 -2.02
N ASN A 69 -14.29 7.65 -1.50
CA ASN A 69 -13.03 7.87 -2.18
C ASN A 69 -12.21 6.57 -2.26
N ALA A 70 -12.02 6.05 -3.48
CA ALA A 70 -11.31 4.79 -3.72
C ALA A 70 -9.87 4.83 -3.16
N THR A 71 -9.14 5.94 -3.37
CA THR A 71 -7.75 6.11 -2.92
C THR A 71 -7.56 6.03 -1.40
N ARG A 72 -8.62 6.27 -0.62
CA ARG A 72 -8.57 6.24 0.86
C ARG A 72 -8.92 4.89 1.47
N THR A 73 -9.17 3.87 0.66
CA THR A 73 -9.61 2.54 1.14
C THR A 73 -8.47 1.56 1.44
N GLY A 74 -7.22 1.98 1.21
CA GLY A 74 -6.04 1.11 1.36
C GLY A 74 -6.03 -0.05 0.36
N PHE A 75 -6.67 0.10 -0.81
CA PHE A 75 -6.80 -1.00 -1.76
C PHE A 75 -5.45 -1.45 -2.34
N HIS A 76 -4.49 -0.55 -2.55
CA HIS A 76 -3.16 -0.91 -3.06
C HIS A 76 -2.51 -2.01 -2.22
N GLU A 77 -2.50 -1.87 -0.89
CA GLU A 77 -1.95 -2.86 0.04
C GLU A 77 -2.70 -4.19 -0.05
N LYS A 78 -4.03 -4.17 -0.18
CA LYS A 78 -4.86 -5.37 -0.31
C LYS A 78 -4.60 -6.13 -1.61
N GLU A 79 -4.46 -5.42 -2.72
CA GLU A 79 -4.18 -6.03 -4.01
C GLU A 79 -2.73 -6.54 -4.08
N ALA A 80 -1.81 -5.84 -3.42
CA ALA A 80 -0.44 -6.32 -3.23
C ALA A 80 -0.40 -7.62 -2.43
N GLU A 81 -1.12 -7.70 -1.30
CA GLU A 81 -1.26 -8.92 -0.51
C GLU A 81 -1.81 -10.07 -1.35
N LYS A 82 -2.89 -9.84 -2.12
CA LYS A 82 -3.46 -10.86 -3.00
C LYS A 82 -2.43 -11.38 -3.99
N TYR A 83 -1.69 -10.48 -4.65
CA TYR A 83 -0.66 -10.84 -5.62
C TYR A 83 0.44 -11.70 -4.99
N LEU A 84 1.01 -11.28 -3.86
CA LEU A 84 2.08 -12.03 -3.18
C LEU A 84 1.62 -13.43 -2.73
N ARG A 85 0.35 -13.58 -2.32
CA ARG A 85 -0.23 -14.88 -1.97
C ARG A 85 -0.36 -15.85 -3.15
N MET A 86 -0.27 -15.38 -4.40
CA MET A 86 -0.32 -16.24 -5.59
C MET A 86 0.97 -17.05 -5.81
N PHE A 87 2.03 -16.80 -5.03
CA PHE A 87 3.33 -17.48 -5.12
C PHE A 87 3.63 -18.35 -3.89
N PRO A 88 2.80 -19.34 -3.53
CA PRO A 88 2.92 -20.07 -2.26
C PRO A 88 4.23 -20.85 -2.09
N ASN A 89 4.91 -21.18 -3.20
CA ASN A 89 6.21 -21.87 -3.18
C ASN A 89 7.39 -20.93 -2.87
N LEU A 90 7.23 -19.62 -3.12
CA LEU A 90 8.26 -18.60 -2.87
C LEU A 90 7.93 -17.78 -1.63
N ILE A 91 6.65 -17.52 -1.36
CA ILE A 91 6.17 -16.65 -0.30
C ILE A 91 5.33 -17.50 0.66
N ARG A 92 5.99 -18.06 1.67
CA ARG A 92 5.35 -18.89 2.69
C ARG A 92 4.96 -18.07 3.92
N SER A 93 3.92 -18.50 4.63
CA SER A 93 3.48 -17.88 5.89
C SER A 93 3.22 -16.37 5.79
N PHE A 94 2.71 -15.91 4.64
CA PHE A 94 2.46 -14.49 4.40
C PHE A 94 1.47 -13.90 5.41
N THR A 95 1.84 -12.75 5.97
CA THR A 95 1.06 -12.01 6.95
C THR A 95 1.06 -10.52 6.59
N GLY A 96 -0.14 -9.93 6.47
CA GLY A 96 -0.32 -8.48 6.49
C GLY A 96 -0.11 -7.94 7.90
N LEU A 97 0.74 -6.94 8.04
CA LEU A 97 1.11 -6.35 9.32
C LEU A 97 0.24 -5.13 9.62
N PRO A 98 -0.15 -4.91 10.88
CA PRO A 98 -0.93 -3.72 11.22
C PRO A 98 -0.05 -2.48 11.14
N SER A 99 -0.59 -1.42 10.55
CA SER A 99 0.10 -0.14 10.41
C SER A 99 0.34 0.58 11.75
N HIS A 100 -0.39 0.22 12.81
CA HIS A 100 -0.33 0.86 14.13
C HIS A 100 -0.62 -0.14 15.27
N GLY A 101 -0.28 0.25 16.50
CA GLY A 101 -0.64 -0.48 17.72
C GLY A 101 0.38 -1.55 18.14
N LYS A 102 0.01 -2.34 19.14
CA LYS A 102 0.91 -3.26 19.86
C LYS A 102 1.59 -4.33 19.00
N ASN A 103 1.03 -4.63 17.82
CA ASN A 103 1.52 -5.65 16.90
C ASN A 103 2.19 -5.06 15.64
N ALA A 104 2.23 -3.73 15.50
CA ALA A 104 2.90 -3.09 14.37
C ALA A 104 4.40 -3.33 14.46
N LYS A 105 5.05 -3.52 13.31
CA LYS A 105 6.50 -3.75 13.23
C LYS A 105 7.20 -2.58 12.58
N TYR A 106 8.41 -2.30 13.03
CA TYR A 106 9.26 -1.21 12.56
C TYR A 106 10.71 -1.67 12.46
N ILE A 107 11.52 -1.00 11.65
CA ILE A 107 12.98 -1.13 11.68
C ILE A 107 13.50 0.01 12.55
N ASP A 108 14.25 -0.28 13.62
CA ASP A 108 14.85 0.77 14.43
C ASP A 108 16.21 1.24 13.86
N GLN A 109 16.82 2.25 14.49
CA GLN A 109 18.11 2.80 14.06
C GLN A 109 19.27 1.78 14.11
N THR A 110 19.12 0.69 14.88
CA THR A 110 20.10 -0.39 14.97
C THR A 110 19.87 -1.49 13.93
N GLY A 111 18.88 -1.32 13.04
CA GLY A 111 18.53 -2.30 12.00
C GLY A 111 17.69 -3.47 12.52
N ASN A 112 17.21 -3.41 13.77
CA ASN A 112 16.42 -4.47 14.38
C ASN A 112 14.93 -4.30 14.09
N ILE A 113 14.23 -5.42 13.90
CA ILE A 113 12.77 -5.44 13.77
C ILE A 113 12.13 -5.37 15.16
N VAL A 114 11.55 -4.23 15.51
CA VAL A 114 10.88 -3.98 16.79
C VAL A 114 9.36 -4.03 16.64
N THR A 115 8.65 -4.39 17.72
CA THR A 115 7.19 -4.52 17.72
C THR A 115 6.53 -3.56 18.73
N GLY A 116 5.40 -2.98 18.34
CA GLY A 116 4.55 -2.16 19.22
C GLY A 116 4.96 -0.70 19.27
N LYS A 117 5.95 -0.34 20.10
CA LYS A 117 6.32 1.07 20.31
C LYS A 117 7.05 1.62 19.09
N LYS A 118 6.42 2.58 18.40
CA LYS A 118 6.99 3.27 17.25
C LYS A 118 8.32 3.94 17.62
N PRO A 119 9.45 3.59 17.00
CA PRO A 119 10.73 4.25 17.24
C PRO A 119 10.74 5.59 16.47
N GLY A 120 10.42 6.69 17.15
CA GLY A 120 10.41 8.02 16.55
C GLY A 120 9.42 8.15 15.39
N GLU A 121 9.85 8.76 14.28
CA GLU A 121 9.04 8.99 13.09
C GLU A 121 9.16 7.90 12.01
N VAL A 122 9.53 6.68 12.40
CA VAL A 122 9.73 5.59 11.44
C VAL A 122 8.42 4.97 10.95
N LYS A 123 8.31 4.74 9.63
CA LYS A 123 7.17 4.03 9.02
C LYS A 123 7.07 2.58 9.52
N SER A 124 5.85 2.13 9.77
CA SER A 124 5.55 0.71 10.01
C SER A 124 5.69 -0.13 8.73
N LEU A 125 6.08 -1.38 8.94
CA LEU A 125 6.17 -2.40 7.91
C LEU A 125 4.76 -2.93 7.59
N ASP A 126 4.53 -3.25 6.32
CA ASP A 126 3.22 -3.60 5.78
C ASP A 126 3.06 -5.12 5.65
N PHE A 127 4.14 -5.85 5.30
CA PHE A 127 4.07 -7.30 5.10
C PHE A 127 5.22 -8.07 5.76
N MET A 128 4.98 -9.36 6.02
CA MET A 128 5.99 -10.33 6.43
C MET A 128 5.72 -11.70 5.79
N TRP A 129 6.78 -12.40 5.38
CA TRP A 129 6.71 -13.79 4.90
C TRP A 129 8.02 -14.55 5.16
N ILE A 130 8.03 -15.83 4.84
CA ILE A 130 9.21 -16.70 4.80
C ILE A 130 9.55 -17.00 3.34
N ALA A 131 10.82 -16.81 2.96
CA ALA A 131 11.29 -17.10 1.61
C ALA A 131 11.38 -18.61 1.36
N GLY A 132 10.50 -19.13 0.50
CA GLY A 132 10.43 -20.53 0.11
C GLY A 132 10.54 -21.48 1.30
N ASN A 133 11.38 -22.50 1.17
CA ASN A 133 11.63 -23.48 2.23
C ASN A 133 12.82 -23.11 3.15
N THR A 134 13.19 -21.83 3.21
CA THR A 134 14.30 -21.35 4.06
C THR A 134 13.80 -20.86 5.43
N ASN A 135 14.73 -20.38 6.26
CA ASN A 135 14.41 -19.66 7.49
C ASN A 135 14.47 -18.13 7.33
N ILE A 136 14.67 -17.64 6.10
CA ILE A 136 14.81 -16.21 5.82
C ILE A 136 13.45 -15.52 5.98
N LYS A 137 13.35 -14.65 6.98
CA LYS A 137 12.18 -13.80 7.25
C LYS A 137 12.28 -12.56 6.39
N CYS A 138 11.34 -12.40 5.49
CA CYS A 138 11.22 -11.21 4.67
C CYS A 138 10.24 -10.24 5.32
N PHE A 139 10.64 -8.98 5.43
CA PHE A 139 9.79 -7.87 5.82
C PHE A 139 9.65 -6.90 4.67
N ALA A 140 8.50 -6.28 4.51
CA ALA A 140 8.31 -5.28 3.47
C ALA A 140 7.63 -4.01 3.94
N ALA A 141 8.02 -2.91 3.32
CA ALA A 141 7.26 -1.68 3.26
C ALA A 141 6.75 -1.50 1.83
N HIS A 142 5.47 -1.20 1.66
CA HIS A 142 4.78 -1.01 0.40
C HIS A 142 4.32 0.44 0.25
N LYS A 143 4.56 1.02 -0.94
CA LYS A 143 4.00 2.31 -1.33
C LYS A 143 3.60 2.26 -2.80
N PHE A 144 2.41 2.81 -3.08
CA PHE A 144 1.99 3.16 -4.43
C PHE A 144 1.97 4.67 -4.58
N THR A 145 2.71 5.19 -5.56
CA THR A 145 2.97 6.62 -5.72
C THR A 145 2.80 7.01 -7.20
N ARG A 146 1.87 7.95 -7.49
CA ARG A 146 1.56 8.36 -8.87
C ARG A 146 2.40 9.53 -9.37
N GLU A 147 2.23 10.69 -8.77
CA GLU A 147 2.76 11.95 -9.31
C GLU A 147 3.91 12.49 -8.45
N PRO A 148 4.86 13.22 -9.03
CA PRO A 148 5.88 13.93 -8.27
C PRO A 148 5.29 15.09 -7.47
N GLY A 149 5.86 15.37 -6.29
CA GLY A 149 5.44 16.45 -5.39
C GLY A 149 5.87 16.20 -3.94
N GLY A 150 5.75 17.23 -3.09
CA GLY A 150 6.33 17.20 -1.73
C GLY A 150 5.83 16.08 -0.83
N SER A 151 4.54 15.72 -0.90
CA SER A 151 3.98 14.61 -0.12
C SER A 151 4.46 13.23 -0.59
N GLN A 152 4.82 13.11 -1.86
CA GLN A 152 5.23 11.86 -2.50
C GLN A 152 6.75 11.66 -2.35
N ASP A 153 7.53 12.75 -2.42
CA ASP A 153 8.94 12.76 -2.02
C ASP A 153 9.11 12.34 -0.56
N HIS A 154 8.19 12.74 0.32
CA HIS A 154 8.17 12.26 1.70
C HIS A 154 8.02 10.73 1.76
N GLN A 155 7.09 10.14 1.01
CA GLN A 155 6.91 8.68 0.97
C GLN A 155 8.14 7.94 0.44
N ARG A 156 8.81 8.48 -0.59
CA ARG A 156 10.10 7.95 -1.06
C ARG A 156 11.15 8.01 0.04
N ASN A 157 11.24 9.15 0.75
CA ASN A 157 12.22 9.34 1.81
C ASN A 157 11.95 8.45 3.03
N GLU A 158 10.69 8.10 3.32
CA GLU A 158 10.34 7.07 4.31
C GLU A 158 10.97 5.71 3.94
N LEU A 159 10.87 5.28 2.68
CA LEU A 159 11.46 4.03 2.21
C LEU A 159 13.00 4.07 2.23
N ILE A 160 13.61 5.18 1.81
CA ILE A 160 15.06 5.39 1.93
C ILE A 160 15.52 5.28 3.39
N THR A 161 14.74 5.84 4.31
CA THR A 161 15.06 5.79 5.74
C THR A 161 15.04 4.36 6.26
N LEU A 162 14.04 3.56 5.88
CA LEU A 162 13.97 2.14 6.21
C LEU A 162 15.14 1.34 5.63
N LEU A 163 15.49 1.57 4.36
CA LEU A 163 16.65 0.93 3.71
C LEU A 163 17.95 1.25 4.46
N ARG A 164 18.19 2.53 4.78
CA ARG A 164 19.37 2.97 5.54
C ARG A 164 19.43 2.38 6.95
N MET A 165 18.30 2.32 7.64
CA MET A 165 18.23 1.68 8.96
C MET A 165 18.53 0.19 8.85
N PHE A 166 18.01 -0.48 7.82
CA PHE A 166 18.26 -1.90 7.58
C PHE A 166 19.73 -2.21 7.26
N GLN A 167 20.52 -1.25 6.78
CA GLN A 167 21.97 -1.46 6.58
C GLN A 167 22.69 -1.87 7.88
N ASN A 168 22.16 -1.49 9.04
CA ASN A 168 22.70 -1.86 10.35
C ASN A 168 22.25 -3.25 10.83
N CYS A 169 21.38 -3.94 10.08
CA CYS A 169 20.91 -5.27 10.42
C CYS A 169 22.06 -6.29 10.32
N ASN A 170 22.16 -7.16 11.33
CA ASN A 170 23.17 -8.22 11.40
C ASN A 170 22.54 -9.63 11.44
N ASP A 171 21.22 -9.75 11.32
CA ASP A 171 20.54 -11.05 11.28
C ASP A 171 20.53 -11.59 9.85
N GLU A 172 21.47 -12.47 9.52
CA GLU A 172 21.60 -13.10 8.19
C GLU A 172 20.32 -13.84 7.73
N ASN A 173 19.42 -14.21 8.64
CA ASN A 173 18.14 -14.82 8.33
C ASN A 173 17.00 -13.79 8.14
N THR A 174 17.33 -12.53 7.90
CA THR A 174 16.36 -11.48 7.61
C THR A 174 16.64 -10.83 6.26
N ALA A 175 15.57 -10.56 5.50
CA ALA A 175 15.63 -9.76 4.29
C ALA A 175 14.58 -8.64 4.32
N PHE A 176 14.85 -7.53 3.66
CA PHE A 176 13.94 -6.37 3.61
C PHE A 176 13.58 -5.98 2.17
N PHE A 177 12.31 -5.68 1.93
CA PHE A 177 11.77 -5.26 0.64
C PHE A 177 11.11 -3.89 0.75
N ALA A 178 11.67 -2.89 0.09
CA ALA A 178 10.98 -1.65 -0.24
C ALA A 178 10.20 -1.85 -1.56
N ILE A 179 8.93 -2.23 -1.45
CA ILE A 179 8.05 -2.46 -2.60
C ILE A 179 7.48 -1.12 -3.06
N CYS A 180 7.88 -0.69 -4.26
CA CYS A 180 7.67 0.64 -4.80
C CYS A 180 6.86 0.56 -6.09
N ASP A 181 5.55 0.76 -6.00
CA ASP A 181 4.65 0.69 -7.14
C ASP A 181 4.21 2.08 -7.63
N GLY A 182 3.81 2.15 -8.89
CA GLY A 182 3.24 3.34 -9.51
C GLY A 182 4.26 4.17 -10.29
N PRO A 183 3.76 5.08 -11.16
CA PRO A 183 4.59 5.77 -12.15
C PRO A 183 5.64 6.72 -11.57
N TYR A 184 5.54 7.10 -10.29
CA TYR A 184 6.54 7.92 -9.63
C TYR A 184 7.91 7.22 -9.56
N TYR A 185 7.94 5.90 -9.39
CA TYR A 185 9.18 5.11 -9.28
C TYR A 185 9.73 4.75 -10.66
N ASN A 186 9.90 5.77 -11.51
CA ASN A 186 10.68 5.65 -12.73
C ASN A 186 12.15 5.29 -12.44
N GLU A 187 12.93 5.01 -13.50
CA GLU A 187 14.33 4.62 -13.39
C GLU A 187 15.15 5.52 -12.46
N GLN A 188 14.97 6.84 -12.55
CA GLN A 188 15.71 7.80 -11.73
C GLN A 188 15.35 7.67 -10.24
N ASN A 189 14.05 7.64 -9.91
CA ASN A 189 13.61 7.56 -8.52
C ASN A 189 13.90 6.19 -7.92
N LEU A 190 13.71 5.11 -8.67
CA LEU A 190 14.04 3.76 -8.22
C LEU A 190 15.54 3.62 -7.96
N SER A 191 16.39 4.15 -8.85
CA SER A 191 17.86 4.15 -8.67
C SER A 191 18.30 4.81 -7.37
N ARG A 192 17.59 5.86 -6.92
CA ARG A 192 17.87 6.51 -5.62
C ARG A 192 17.59 5.59 -4.43
N LEU A 193 16.60 4.70 -4.51
CA LEU A 193 16.40 3.68 -3.48
C LEU A 193 17.45 2.58 -3.60
N CYS A 194 17.78 2.13 -4.82
CA CYS A 194 18.77 1.09 -5.05
C CYS A 194 20.17 1.44 -4.52
N GLN A 195 20.52 2.73 -4.41
CA GLN A 195 21.77 3.18 -3.74
C GLN A 195 21.86 2.79 -2.25
N HIS A 196 20.74 2.40 -1.63
CA HIS A 196 20.66 2.04 -0.22
C HIS A 196 20.35 0.56 0.01
N VAL A 197 20.23 -0.24 -1.05
CA VAL A 197 20.03 -1.69 -0.94
C VAL A 197 21.33 -2.39 -0.53
N ARG A 198 21.20 -3.63 -0.07
CA ARG A 198 22.32 -4.47 0.36
C ARG A 198 22.25 -5.80 -0.39
N ASP A 199 23.27 -6.08 -1.19
CA ASP A 199 23.35 -7.28 -2.03
C ASP A 199 23.90 -8.51 -1.27
N GLU A 200 24.45 -8.31 -0.07
CA GLU A 200 24.97 -9.39 0.80
C GLU A 200 24.05 -9.64 2.00
N PRO A 201 23.95 -10.87 2.54
CA PRO A 201 23.16 -11.15 3.72
C PRO A 201 23.51 -10.26 4.94
N PRO A 202 22.52 -9.79 5.72
CA PRO A 202 21.09 -9.69 5.38
C PRO A 202 20.81 -8.77 4.19
N ARG A 203 20.03 -9.29 3.22
CA ARG A 203 19.76 -8.61 1.96
C ARG A 203 18.62 -7.61 2.03
N SER A 204 18.68 -6.58 1.20
CA SER A 204 17.53 -5.71 0.96
C SER A 204 17.32 -5.44 -0.53
N PHE A 205 16.07 -5.14 -0.87
CA PHE A 205 15.63 -4.90 -2.23
C PHE A 205 14.78 -3.63 -2.30
N ALA A 206 14.88 -2.90 -3.41
CA ALA A 206 13.95 -1.86 -3.79
C ALA A 206 13.44 -2.20 -5.19
N CYS A 207 12.15 -2.51 -5.34
CA CYS A 207 11.62 -3.04 -6.59
C CYS A 207 10.11 -2.83 -6.71
N ALA A 208 9.57 -2.99 -7.93
CA ALA A 208 8.13 -3.09 -8.11
C ALA A 208 7.62 -4.42 -7.53
N ILE A 209 6.32 -4.50 -7.23
CA ILE A 209 5.74 -5.74 -6.70
C ILE A 209 5.91 -6.93 -7.66
N GLY A 210 5.90 -6.66 -8.96
CA GLY A 210 6.12 -7.64 -10.01
C GLY A 210 7.45 -8.41 -9.86
N ASP A 211 8.48 -7.75 -9.32
CA ASP A 211 9.84 -8.29 -9.21
C ASP A 211 10.09 -9.01 -7.89
N VAL A 212 9.15 -8.95 -6.93
CA VAL A 212 9.31 -9.60 -5.62
C VAL A 212 9.55 -11.10 -5.76
N PRO A 213 8.80 -11.88 -6.57
CA PRO A 213 9.06 -13.31 -6.74
C PRO A 213 10.50 -13.61 -7.22
N GLU A 214 11.00 -12.86 -8.20
CA GLU A 214 12.37 -13.05 -8.72
C GLU A 214 13.42 -12.73 -7.64
N ASN A 215 13.22 -11.66 -6.88
CA ASN A 215 14.12 -11.30 -5.79
C ASN A 215 14.07 -12.31 -4.65
N VAL A 216 12.91 -12.92 -4.37
CA VAL A 216 12.83 -14.05 -3.44
C VAL A 216 13.57 -15.27 -3.98
N GLU A 217 13.51 -15.57 -5.28
CA GLU A 217 14.31 -16.67 -5.87
C GLU A 217 15.82 -16.46 -5.70
N LYS A 218 16.30 -15.20 -5.74
CA LYS A 218 17.71 -14.88 -5.44
C LYS A 218 18.10 -15.25 -4.01
N LEU A 219 17.18 -15.15 -3.06
CA LEU A 219 17.39 -15.59 -1.67
C LEU A 219 17.41 -17.11 -1.50
N LEU A 220 16.88 -17.88 -2.47
CA LEU A 220 16.82 -19.34 -2.40
C LEU A 220 18.02 -20.05 -3.04
N LYS A 221 18.81 -19.32 -3.85
CA LYS A 221 19.93 -19.88 -4.63
C LYS A 221 21.26 -19.90 -3.86
N GLU A 222 21.21 -19.59 -2.57
CA GLU A 222 22.33 -19.52 -1.63
C GLU A 222 22.10 -20.48 -0.47
#